data_AF-G9EJ63-F1
#
_entry.id   AF-G9EJ63-F1
#
_cell.length_a   1.000
_cell.length_b   1.000
_cell.length_c   1.000
_cell.angle_alpha   90.00
_cell.angle_beta   90.00
_cell.angle_gamma   90.00
#
_symmetry.space_group_name_H-M   'P 1'
#
loop_
_entity.id
_entity.type
_entity.pdbx_description
1 polymer ?
#
loop_
_entity_poly.entity_id
_entity_poly.type
_entity_poly.pdbx_seq_one_letter_code
_entity_poly.pdbx_strand_id
1 'polypeptide(L)' 'MGCIVEFNDGFRFDFTQNKCKQKLWIDVLLRFSKSNIEHLAHIIDVPVKTLIQVHQGKSYLEDEAAKCLGQLFLVTFCD' A
#
# COMPACT_ATOMS: atom_id res chain seq x y z
N MET A 1 -9.55 -9.80 9.28
CA MET A 1 -8.42 -9.30 10.11
C MET A 1 -7.73 -8.20 9.32
N GLY A 2 -7.77 -6.94 9.78
CA GLY A 2 -7.14 -5.79 9.11
C GLY A 2 -5.73 -5.52 9.63
N CYS A 3 -4.92 -4.79 8.85
CA CYS A 3 -3.65 -4.23 9.32
C CYS A 3 -3.96 -2.83 9.89
N ILE A 4 -3.66 -2.61 11.17
CA ILE A 4 -3.84 -1.33 11.84
C ILE A 4 -2.49 -0.90 12.37
N VAL A 5 -2.07 0.33 12.05
CA VAL A 5 -0.95 0.99 12.72
C VAL A 5 -1.52 1.98 13.69
N GLU A 6 -1.15 1.83 14.95
CA GLU A 6 -1.49 2.73 16.02
C GLU A 6 -0.25 3.55 16.35
N PHE A 7 -0.33 4.86 16.14
CA PHE A 7 0.71 5.79 16.53
C PHE A 7 0.50 6.18 18.01
N ASN A 8 1.58 6.51 18.71
CA ASN A 8 1.57 6.76 20.17
C ASN A 8 0.67 7.94 20.62
N ASP A 9 0.15 8.72 19.68
CA ASP A 9 -0.80 9.81 19.87
C ASP A 9 -2.28 9.38 19.79
N GLY A 10 -2.54 8.06 19.70
CA GLY A 10 -3.88 7.50 19.57
C GLY A 10 -4.43 7.53 18.14
N PHE A 11 -3.61 7.93 17.16
CA PHE A 11 -3.98 7.85 15.76
C PHE A 11 -3.95 6.39 15.30
N ARG A 12 -5.13 5.80 15.08
CA ARG A 12 -5.29 4.48 14.47
C ARG A 12 -5.48 4.60 12.97
N PHE A 13 -4.54 4.06 12.23
CA PHE A 13 -4.62 3.95 10.79
C PHE A 13 -5.00 2.52 10.40
N ASP A 14 -6.25 2.32 9.95
CA ASP A 14 -6.68 1.07 9.35
C ASP A 14 -6.34 1.03 7.85
N PHE A 15 -5.40 0.14 7.48
CA PHE A 15 -4.89 -0.02 6.13
C PHE A 15 -5.91 -0.66 5.18
N THR A 16 -6.86 -1.41 5.73
CA THR A 16 -7.91 -2.11 4.99
C THR A 16 -9.14 -1.24 4.71
N GLN A 17 -9.45 -0.27 5.57
CA GLN A 17 -10.63 0.60 5.43
C GLN A 17 -10.38 1.85 4.53
N ASN A 18 -9.13 2.30 4.41
CA ASN A 18 -8.78 3.54 3.70
C ASN A 18 -8.52 3.33 2.19
N LYS A 19 -9.49 2.74 1.49
CA LYS A 19 -9.43 2.39 0.05
C LYS A 19 -8.90 3.51 -0.85
N CYS A 20 -9.31 4.76 -0.59
CA CYS A 20 -8.87 5.93 -1.36
C CYS A 20 -7.39 6.31 -1.15
N LYS A 21 -6.75 5.85 -0.08
CA LYS A 21 -5.36 6.20 0.27
C LYS A 21 -4.32 5.23 -0.28
N GLN A 22 -4.72 4.04 -0.73
CA GLN A 22 -3.80 3.07 -1.34
C GLN A 22 -3.10 3.62 -2.58
N LYS A 23 -3.80 4.44 -3.39
CA LYS A 23 -3.19 5.20 -4.48
C LYS A 23 -2.00 6.04 -3.99
N LEU A 24 -2.21 6.83 -2.94
CA LEU A 24 -1.18 7.72 -2.38
C LEU A 24 0.03 6.93 -1.89
N TRP A 25 -0.20 5.75 -1.33
CA TRP A 25 0.89 4.88 -0.88
C TRP A 25 1.69 4.30 -2.01
N ILE A 26 1.03 3.85 -3.08
CA ILE A 26 1.71 3.41 -4.29
C ILE A 26 2.53 4.58 -4.87
N ASP A 27 1.94 5.78 -4.95
CA ASP A 27 2.66 6.99 -5.40
C ASP A 27 3.91 7.27 -4.57
N VAL A 28 3.79 7.21 -3.24
CA VAL A 28 4.90 7.45 -2.31
C VAL A 28 5.94 6.33 -2.43
N LEU A 29 5.55 5.07 -2.41
CA LEU A 29 6.46 3.93 -2.55
C LEU A 29 7.26 4.00 -3.85
N LEU A 30 6.59 4.23 -5.00
CA LEU A 30 7.27 4.37 -6.29
C LEU A 30 8.26 5.53 -6.31
N ARG A 31 7.92 6.64 -5.64
CA ARG A 31 8.77 7.83 -5.61
C ARG A 31 10.02 7.65 -4.75
N PHE A 32 9.91 6.92 -3.64
CA PHE A 32 10.97 6.83 -2.64
C PHE A 32 11.79 5.53 -2.69
N SER A 33 11.23 4.41 -3.16
CA SER A 33 11.91 3.11 -3.15
C SER A 33 12.78 2.82 -4.38
N LYS A 34 12.95 3.79 -5.31
CA LYS A 34 13.55 3.60 -6.65
C LYS A 34 12.95 2.43 -7.46
N SER A 35 11.83 1.87 -7.01
CA SER A 35 11.17 0.74 -7.65
C SER A 35 10.16 1.23 -8.67
N ASN A 36 9.97 0.44 -9.74
CA ASN A 36 8.90 0.66 -10.70
C ASN A 36 7.64 -0.12 -10.30
N ILE A 37 6.54 0.15 -11.02
CA ILE A 37 5.24 -0.45 -10.72
C ILE A 37 5.24 -1.96 -10.95
N GLU A 38 6.05 -2.47 -11.86
CA GLU A 38 6.24 -3.90 -12.09
C GLU A 38 6.87 -4.57 -10.87
N HIS A 39 7.93 -3.98 -10.32
CA HIS A 39 8.61 -4.50 -9.13
C HIS A 39 7.70 -4.45 -7.91
N LEU A 40 6.94 -3.36 -7.74
CA LEU A 40 5.98 -3.24 -6.66
C LEU A 40 4.86 -4.28 -6.76
N ALA A 41 4.34 -4.53 -7.96
CA ALA A 41 3.32 -5.55 -8.19
C ALA A 41 3.83 -6.97 -7.88
N HIS A 42 5.10 -7.23 -8.21
CA HIS A 42 5.76 -8.49 -7.87
C HIS A 42 5.90 -8.70 -6.36
N ILE A 43 6.30 -7.66 -5.60
CA ILE A 43 6.42 -7.73 -4.13
C ILE A 43 5.06 -7.96 -3.46
N ILE A 44 4.01 -7.27 -3.94
CA ILE A 44 2.66 -7.36 -3.38
C ILE A 44 1.92 -8.64 -3.86
N ASP A 45 2.53 -9.41 -4.77
CA ASP A 45 1.96 -10.60 -5.39
C ASP A 45 0.61 -10.34 -6.07
N VAL A 46 0.55 -9.29 -6.89
CA VAL A 46 -0.63 -8.93 -7.67
C VAL A 46 -0.29 -8.70 -9.14
N PRO A 47 -1.24 -8.93 -10.07
CA PRO A 47 -1.03 -8.56 -11.46
C PRO A 47 -0.71 -7.07 -11.60
N VAL A 48 0.28 -6.71 -12.42
CA VAL A 48 0.67 -5.31 -12.68
C VAL A 48 -0.54 -4.48 -13.11
N LYS A 49 -1.44 -5.05 -13.91
CA LYS A 49 -2.68 -4.39 -14.35
C LYS A 49 -3.59 -4.01 -13.17
N THR A 50 -3.68 -4.87 -12.15
CA THR A 50 -4.44 -4.61 -10.92
C THR A 50 -3.81 -3.45 -10.17
N LEU A 51 -2.48 -3.46 -9.99
CA LEU A 51 -1.78 -2.39 -9.30
C LEU A 51 -1.90 -1.04 -10.04
N ILE A 52 -1.88 -1.04 -11.38
CA ILE A 52 -2.14 0.15 -12.21
C ILE A 52 -3.56 0.69 -11.96
N GLN A 53 -4.58 -0.16 -11.85
CA GLN A 53 -5.94 0.29 -11.58
C GLN A 53 -6.06 0.92 -10.19
N VAL A 54 -5.37 0.36 -9.19
CA VAL A 54 -5.31 0.93 -7.84
C VAL A 54 -4.57 2.26 -7.83
N HIS A 55 -3.45 2.34 -8.53
CA HIS A 55 -2.67 3.57 -8.70
C HIS A 55 -3.46 4.68 -9.42
N GLN A 56 -4.31 4.31 -10.37
CA GLN A 56 -5.25 5.23 -11.02
C GLN A 56 -6.45 5.61 -10.13
N GLY A 57 -6.60 5.00 -8.95
CA GLY A 57 -7.74 5.20 -8.06
C GLY A 57 -9.05 4.59 -8.56
N LYS A 58 -8.98 3.65 -9.51
CA LYS A 58 -10.15 2.96 -10.10
C LYS A 58 -10.57 1.72 -9.32
N SER A 59 -9.65 1.15 -8.55
CA SER A 59 -9.87 0.00 -7.68
C SER A 59 -9.04 0.13 -6.41
N TYR A 60 -9.16 -0.84 -5.52
CA TYR A 60 -8.36 -0.95 -4.31
C TYR A 60 -7.99 -2.43 -4.11
N LEU A 61 -6.87 -2.68 -3.44
CA LEU A 61 -6.45 -3.98 -2.98
C LEU A 61 -7.28 -4.39 -1.75
N GLU A 62 -7.61 -5.66 -1.68
CA GLU A 62 -8.28 -6.29 -0.55
C GLU A 62 -7.35 -7.30 0.14
N ASP A 63 -7.73 -7.69 1.36
CA ASP A 63 -7.10 -8.77 2.13
C ASP A 63 -5.56 -8.69 2.23
N GLU A 64 -4.86 -9.77 1.86
CA GLU A 64 -3.41 -9.89 2.03
C GLU A 64 -2.63 -8.90 1.17
N ALA A 65 -3.12 -8.55 -0.01
CA ALA A 65 -2.46 -7.55 -0.86
C ALA A 65 -2.50 -6.15 -0.23
N ALA A 66 -3.63 -5.79 0.41
CA ALA A 66 -3.75 -4.53 1.14
C ALA A 66 -2.83 -4.48 2.36
N LYS A 67 -2.70 -5.60 3.09
CA LYS A 67 -1.78 -5.72 4.22
C LYS A 67 -0.33 -5.63 3.78
N CYS A 68 0.04 -6.32 2.70
CA CYS A 68 1.39 -6.32 2.15
C CYS A 68 1.81 -4.90 1.73
N LEU A 69 0.93 -4.17 1.05
CA LEU A 69 1.15 -2.75 0.72
C LEU A 69 1.42 -1.90 1.98
N GLY A 70 0.67 -2.15 3.05
CA GLY A 70 0.86 -1.47 4.34
C GLY A 70 2.18 -1.79 5.01
N GLN A 71 2.56 -3.07 5.05
CA GLN A 71 3.84 -3.51 5.60
C GLN A 71 5.02 -2.93 4.81
N LEU A 72 4.93 -2.90 3.48
CA LEU A 72 5.97 -2.33 2.64
C LEU A 72 6.14 -0.83 2.88
N PHE A 73 5.04 -0.11 3.09
CA PHE A 73 5.07 1.29 3.49
C PHE A 73 5.81 1.47 4.82
N LEU A 74 5.51 0.66 5.83
CA LEU A 74 6.21 0.72 7.12
C LEU A 74 7.70 0.42 6.98
N VAL A 75 8.08 -0.67 6.30
CA VAL A 75 9.50 -1.03 6.09
C VAL A 75 10.26 0.07 5.34
N THR A 76 9.60 0.79 4.43
CA THR A 76 10.25 1.87 3.66
C THR A 76 10.46 3.15 4.48
N PHE A 77 9.66 3.42 5.50
CA PHE A 77 9.62 4.73 6.19
C PHE A 77 9.73 4.67 7.73
N CYS A 78 9.92 3.50 8.35
CA CYS A 78 10.06 3.35 9.80
C CYS A 78 11.51 3.44 10.34
N ASP A 79 12.49 3.85 9.53
CA ASP A 79 13.84 4.21 10.01
C ASP A 79 13.91 5.68 10.47
#